data_AF-A0A9N8W1F5-F1
#
_entry.id   AF-A0A9N8W1F5-F1
#
_cell.length_a   1.000
_cell.length_b   1.000
_cell.length_c   1.000
_cell.angle_alpha   90.00
_cell.angle_beta   90.00
_cell.angle_gamma   90.00
#
_symmetry.space_group_name_H-M   'P 1'
#
loop_
_entity.id
_entity.type
_entity.pdbx_description
1 polymer ?
#
loop_
_entity_poly.entity_id
_entity_poly.type
_entity_poly.pdbx_seq_one_letter_code
_entity_poly.pdbx_strand_id
1 'polypeptide(L)'
;MLSLYSSGQIQCEEITKKISEILYPLGFDLVKAFPAQRYNSNLSPASSLAPLPTYFRTSTLSIIVGNTKHLWPIFLKFYANFQSVTKRKKSNNRIISSSYDNPLDCYTIQSITSAVKQAISINNYSTKYSDVKYDIRYTFDLDEKKFVAFQRLAQDAGLAYYNKTCFLCVHEEFGPWFGLRAVITFDIEGPPNDSFLFPPLKNPYPEGDALLKSKLAKILGTENHNYHQLTTPTYSSKSEFTKIKSGLDDDDDGKRKKFMNSFDNAKWYEWVELRDFASGFMTKYNLEKY
;
A
#
# COMPACT_ATOMS: atom_id res chain seq x y z
N MET A 1 -23.25 14.01 30.72
CA MET A 1 -22.25 14.26 29.65
C MET A 1 -21.18 13.15 29.52
N LEU A 2 -21.01 12.25 30.51
CA LEU A 2 -20.06 11.12 30.45
C LEU A 2 -20.57 9.86 29.71
N SER A 3 -21.87 9.74 29.47
CA SER A 3 -22.49 8.52 28.91
C SER A 3 -22.32 8.37 27.38
N LEU A 4 -22.35 9.47 26.62
CA LEU A 4 -22.23 9.46 25.15
C LEU A 4 -20.79 9.25 24.66
N TYR A 5 -19.79 9.59 25.48
CA TYR A 5 -18.38 9.37 25.15
C TYR A 5 -18.02 7.88 25.11
N SER A 6 -18.68 7.05 25.94
CA SER A 6 -18.38 5.61 25.97
C SER A 6 -18.99 4.85 24.80
N SER A 7 -20.18 5.22 24.31
CA SER A 7 -20.88 4.43 23.29
C SER A 7 -20.24 4.51 21.91
N GLY A 8 -19.77 5.70 21.49
CA GLY A 8 -19.08 5.88 20.21
C GLY A 8 -17.72 5.17 20.15
N GLN A 9 -16.96 5.22 21.24
CA GLN A 9 -15.67 4.54 21.35
C GLN A 9 -15.84 3.01 21.33
N ILE A 10 -16.83 2.48 22.04
CA ILE A 10 -17.14 1.04 22.03
C ILE A 10 -17.47 0.56 20.61
N GLN A 11 -18.24 1.35 19.83
CA GLN A 11 -18.59 0.99 18.45
C GLN A 11 -17.38 0.94 17.52
N CYS A 12 -16.45 1.88 17.67
CA CYS A 12 -15.28 1.95 16.79
C CYS A 12 -14.30 0.80 17.06
N GLU A 13 -14.12 0.43 18.32
CA GLU A 13 -13.33 -0.72 18.75
C GLU A 13 -13.96 -2.04 18.28
N GLU A 14 -15.29 -2.19 18.41
CA GLU A 14 -16.01 -3.40 17.95
C GLU A 14 -15.88 -3.60 16.43
N ILE A 15 -16.15 -2.57 15.63
CA ILE A 15 -16.04 -2.64 14.17
C ILE A 15 -14.59 -2.92 13.76
N THR A 16 -13.62 -2.25 14.38
CA THR A 16 -12.20 -2.47 14.06
C THR A 16 -11.75 -3.89 14.36
N LYS A 17 -12.13 -4.41 15.53
CA LYS A 17 -11.85 -5.79 15.93
C LYS A 17 -12.46 -6.78 14.94
N LYS A 18 -13.74 -6.59 14.59
CA LYS A 18 -14.46 -7.47 13.67
C LYS A 18 -13.88 -7.47 12.26
N ILE A 19 -13.52 -6.29 11.74
CA ILE A 19 -12.82 -6.15 10.47
C ILE A 19 -11.49 -6.91 10.53
N SER A 20 -10.70 -6.74 11.59
CA SER A 20 -9.44 -7.45 11.80
C SER A 20 -9.61 -8.97 11.80
N GLU A 21 -10.59 -9.49 12.56
CA GLU A 21 -10.88 -10.93 12.64
C GLU A 21 -11.30 -11.54 11.30
N ILE A 22 -12.07 -10.81 10.49
CA ILE A 22 -12.50 -11.28 9.16
C ILE A 22 -11.34 -11.20 8.15
N LEU A 23 -10.51 -10.16 8.24
CA LEU A 23 -9.40 -9.91 7.30
C LEU A 23 -8.17 -10.79 7.55
N TYR A 24 -7.91 -11.15 8.80
CA TYR A 24 -6.76 -11.98 9.18
C TYR A 24 -6.68 -13.33 8.42
N PRO A 25 -7.73 -14.16 8.33
CA PRO A 25 -7.69 -15.41 7.55
C PRO A 25 -7.60 -15.17 6.03
N LEU A 26 -7.84 -13.95 5.57
CA LEU A 26 -7.66 -13.53 4.18
C LEU A 26 -6.25 -12.98 3.91
N GLY A 27 -5.38 -12.94 4.92
CA GLY A 27 -3.98 -12.56 4.77
C GLY A 27 -3.70 -11.07 5.00
N PHE A 28 -4.69 -10.30 5.45
CA PHE A 28 -4.52 -8.89 5.81
C PHE A 28 -4.48 -8.77 7.33
N ASP A 29 -3.27 -8.75 7.87
CA ASP A 29 -2.96 -8.84 9.30
C ASP A 29 -2.50 -7.51 9.92
N LEU A 30 -2.37 -6.46 9.11
CA LEU A 30 -2.13 -5.11 9.61
C LEU A 30 -3.42 -4.30 9.51
N VAL A 31 -4.06 -4.05 10.65
CA VAL A 31 -5.31 -3.31 10.75
C VAL A 31 -5.18 -2.29 11.87
N LYS A 32 -5.30 -1.00 11.54
CA LYS A 32 -5.17 0.08 12.52
C LYS A 32 -6.26 1.12 12.33
N ALA A 33 -7.06 1.35 13.38
CA ALA A 33 -8.05 2.41 13.40
C ALA A 33 -7.40 3.77 13.71
N PHE A 34 -7.91 4.81 13.05
CA PHE A 34 -7.50 6.19 13.22
C PHE A 34 -8.64 7.14 12.78
N PRO A 35 -8.61 8.42 13.17
CA PRO A 35 -9.62 9.38 12.74
C PRO A 35 -9.25 9.97 11.37
N ALA A 36 -10.20 9.99 10.43
CA ALA A 36 -10.01 10.49 9.06
C ALA A 36 -9.42 11.92 9.03
N GLN A 37 -9.83 12.74 10.00
CA GLN A 37 -9.42 14.12 10.19
C GLN A 37 -7.91 14.26 10.33
N ARG A 38 -7.23 13.25 10.85
CA ARG A 38 -5.78 13.28 11.09
C ARG A 38 -4.98 13.29 9.79
N TYR A 39 -5.40 12.48 8.82
CA TYR A 39 -4.84 12.54 7.47
C TYR A 39 -5.21 13.86 6.79
N ASN A 40 -6.48 14.25 6.90
CA ASN A 40 -7.00 15.47 6.24
C ASN A 40 -6.30 16.75 6.75
N SER A 41 -5.95 16.85 8.03
CA SER A 41 -5.27 18.02 8.60
C SER A 41 -3.84 18.20 8.08
N ASN A 42 -3.22 17.14 7.57
CA ASN A 42 -1.87 17.17 7.01
C ASN A 42 -1.85 17.34 5.48
N LEU A 43 -3.02 17.48 4.86
CA LEU A 43 -3.12 17.84 3.45
C LEU A 43 -2.77 19.33 3.30
N SER A 44 -1.78 19.61 2.45
CA SER A 44 -1.46 20.98 2.09
C SER A 44 -2.62 21.56 1.26
N PRO A 45 -3.00 22.83 1.47
CA PRO A 45 -3.96 23.52 0.59
C PRO A 45 -3.54 23.52 -0.89
N ALA A 46 -2.24 23.39 -1.16
CA ALA A 46 -1.68 23.30 -2.51
C ALA A 46 -1.63 21.87 -3.06
N SER A 47 -1.98 20.84 -2.26
CA SER A 47 -1.99 19.46 -2.73
C SER A 47 -3.31 19.13 -3.41
N SER A 48 -3.26 18.49 -4.58
CA SER A 48 -4.43 17.96 -5.29
C SER A 48 -4.98 16.67 -4.68
N LEU A 49 -4.58 16.33 -3.44
CA LEU A 49 -4.96 15.08 -2.78
C LEU A 49 -6.39 15.18 -2.25
N ALA A 50 -7.23 14.18 -2.57
CA ALA A 50 -8.58 14.12 -2.04
C ALA A 50 -8.58 13.81 -0.54
N PRO A 51 -9.35 14.57 0.28
CA PRO A 51 -9.54 14.23 1.69
C PRO A 51 -10.31 12.91 1.83
N LEU A 52 -10.09 12.22 2.94
CA LEU A 52 -10.95 11.11 3.36
C LEU A 52 -12.34 11.64 3.75
N PRO A 53 -13.42 10.89 3.51
CA PRO A 53 -14.77 11.30 3.89
C PRO A 53 -14.88 11.49 5.40
N THR A 54 -15.51 12.58 5.86
CA THR A 54 -15.71 12.81 7.30
C THR A 54 -17.14 12.55 7.74
N TYR A 55 -18.09 12.44 6.80
CA TYR A 55 -19.52 12.26 7.11
C TYR A 55 -20.05 13.26 8.16
N PHE A 56 -19.52 14.50 8.13
CA PHE A 56 -19.86 15.58 9.08
C PHE A 56 -19.54 15.29 10.55
N ARG A 57 -18.67 14.31 10.83
CA ARG A 57 -18.19 14.00 12.19
C ARG A 57 -16.93 14.79 12.53
N THR A 58 -16.69 14.97 13.82
CA THR A 58 -15.45 15.54 14.36
C THR A 58 -14.33 14.51 14.44
N SER A 59 -14.69 13.23 14.62
CA SER A 59 -13.78 12.11 14.52
C SER A 59 -14.42 10.96 13.74
N THR A 60 -14.03 10.75 12.49
CA THR A 60 -14.63 9.73 11.63
C THR A 60 -13.77 8.48 11.63
N LEU A 61 -14.35 7.33 11.93
CA LEU A 61 -13.62 6.07 11.93
C LEU A 61 -13.04 5.77 10.54
N SER A 62 -11.71 5.71 10.46
CA SER A 62 -10.99 5.13 9.34
C SER A 62 -10.12 3.99 9.81
N ILE A 63 -9.92 2.99 8.95
CA ILE A 63 -9.11 1.82 9.22
C ILE A 63 -8.14 1.66 8.06
N ILE A 64 -6.85 1.75 8.34
CA ILE A 64 -5.81 1.41 7.36
C ILE A 64 -5.59 -0.10 7.40
N VAL A 65 -5.52 -0.70 6.21
CA VAL A 65 -5.37 -2.14 6.00
C VAL A 65 -4.09 -2.38 5.20
N GLY A 66 -3.28 -3.31 5.71
CA GLY A 66 -2.09 -3.81 5.06
C GLY A 66 -1.89 -5.30 5.32
N ASN A 67 -0.74 -5.80 4.90
CA ASN A 67 -0.35 -7.18 5.10
C ASN A 67 1.16 -7.33 5.35
N THR A 68 1.54 -8.32 6.13
CA THR A 68 2.92 -8.84 6.19
C THR A 68 3.10 -9.99 5.18
N LYS A 69 4.15 -10.80 5.36
CA LYS A 69 4.32 -12.06 4.62
C LYS A 69 3.17 -13.05 4.78
N HIS A 70 2.31 -12.89 5.80
CA HIS A 70 1.12 -13.71 6.06
C HIS A 70 0.20 -13.85 4.84
N LEU A 71 0.12 -12.81 4.01
CA LEU A 71 -0.69 -12.81 2.78
C LEU A 71 -0.30 -13.89 1.78
N TRP A 72 1.00 -14.14 1.59
CA TRP A 72 1.50 -14.89 0.44
C TRP A 72 0.96 -16.33 0.34
N PRO A 73 1.02 -17.18 1.37
CA PRO A 73 0.47 -18.53 1.27
C PRO A 73 -1.04 -18.55 0.99
N ILE A 74 -1.79 -17.53 1.43
CA ILE A 74 -3.24 -17.43 1.24
C ILE A 74 -3.54 -16.96 -0.19
N PHE A 75 -2.89 -15.89 -0.62
CA PHE A 75 -3.02 -15.37 -1.99
C PHE A 75 -2.58 -16.40 -3.03
N LEU A 76 -1.50 -17.14 -2.81
CA LEU A 76 -1.03 -18.17 -3.74
C LEU A 76 -2.05 -19.31 -3.92
N LYS A 77 -2.75 -19.72 -2.85
CA LYS A 77 -3.85 -20.68 -2.94
C LYS A 77 -5.01 -20.13 -3.79
N PHE A 78 -5.39 -18.88 -3.56
CA PHE A 78 -6.39 -18.18 -4.39
C PHE A 78 -5.95 -18.13 -5.85
N TYR A 79 -4.70 -17.73 -6.10
CA TYR A 79 -4.16 -17.51 -7.44
C TYR A 79 -4.07 -18.80 -8.26
N ALA A 80 -3.71 -19.93 -7.63
CA ALA A 80 -3.74 -21.25 -8.27
C ALA A 80 -5.15 -21.61 -8.79
N ASN A 81 -6.18 -21.37 -7.97
CA ASN A 81 -7.57 -21.58 -8.36
C ASN A 81 -8.01 -20.60 -9.46
N PHE A 82 -7.62 -19.33 -9.33
CA PHE A 82 -7.90 -18.29 -10.32
C PHE A 82 -7.32 -18.60 -11.70
N GLN A 83 -6.09 -19.13 -11.77
CA GLN A 83 -5.47 -19.57 -13.03
C GLN A 83 -6.24 -20.73 -13.70
N SER A 84 -6.77 -21.67 -12.91
CA SER A 84 -7.52 -22.82 -13.46
C SER A 84 -8.82 -22.39 -14.16
N VAL A 85 -9.52 -21.40 -13.60
CA VAL A 85 -10.77 -20.85 -14.14
C VAL A 85 -10.50 -20.02 -15.41
N THR A 86 -9.40 -19.28 -15.44
CA THR A 86 -9.05 -18.40 -16.55
C THR A 86 -8.52 -19.15 -17.77
N LYS A 87 -7.73 -20.20 -17.57
CA LYS A 87 -7.29 -21.09 -18.66
C LYS A 87 -8.47 -21.73 -19.39
N ARG A 88 -9.53 -22.14 -18.65
CA ARG A 88 -10.79 -22.66 -19.21
C ARG A 88 -11.59 -21.62 -20.00
N LYS A 89 -11.49 -20.33 -19.69
CA LYS A 89 -12.19 -19.25 -20.41
C LYS A 89 -11.44 -18.78 -21.66
N LYS A 90 -10.10 -18.83 -21.66
CA LYS A 90 -9.28 -18.51 -22.85
C LYS A 90 -9.50 -19.48 -24.02
N SER A 91 -9.88 -20.74 -23.77
CA SER A 91 -10.25 -21.67 -24.85
C SER A 91 -11.56 -21.31 -25.56
N ASN A 92 -12.38 -20.41 -25.00
CA ASN A 92 -13.66 -19.96 -25.58
C ASN A 92 -13.60 -18.55 -26.23
N ASN A 93 -12.40 -18.12 -26.65
CA ASN A 93 -12.17 -16.98 -27.55
C ASN A 93 -12.85 -15.63 -27.20
N ARG A 94 -13.13 -15.37 -25.92
CA ARG A 94 -13.52 -14.03 -25.44
C ARG A 94 -12.44 -13.48 -24.52
N ILE A 95 -11.60 -12.61 -25.09
CA ILE A 95 -10.62 -11.80 -24.38
C ILE A 95 -11.39 -10.82 -23.49
N ILE A 96 -11.59 -11.18 -22.22
CA ILE A 96 -12.04 -10.24 -21.18
C ILE A 96 -10.76 -9.69 -20.56
N SER A 97 -10.28 -8.55 -21.08
CA SER A 97 -9.03 -7.89 -20.69
C SER A 97 -9.35 -6.67 -19.83
N SER A 98 -9.05 -6.76 -18.52
CA SER A 98 -8.74 -5.61 -17.63
C SER A 98 -8.60 -6.05 -16.16
N SER A 99 -9.45 -6.98 -15.69
CA SER A 99 -9.39 -7.45 -14.29
C SER A 99 -8.35 -8.57 -14.04
N TYR A 100 -7.67 -9.04 -15.08
CA TYR A 100 -6.72 -10.17 -15.00
C TYR A 100 -5.25 -9.75 -14.92
N ASP A 101 -4.95 -8.48 -15.20
CA ASP A 101 -3.57 -8.02 -15.33
C ASP A 101 -2.91 -7.86 -13.95
N ASN A 102 -3.71 -7.62 -12.91
CA ASN A 102 -3.26 -7.47 -11.52
C ASN A 102 -4.03 -8.42 -10.59
N PRO A 103 -3.63 -9.71 -10.50
CA PRO A 103 -4.37 -10.71 -9.72
C PRO A 103 -4.39 -10.42 -8.23
N LEU A 104 -3.35 -9.77 -7.72
CA LEU A 104 -3.28 -9.38 -6.31
C LEU A 104 -4.23 -8.22 -5.98
N ASP A 105 -4.37 -7.25 -6.87
CA ASP A 105 -5.33 -6.15 -6.71
C ASP A 105 -6.76 -6.69 -6.76
N CYS A 106 -7.03 -7.61 -7.70
CA CYS A 106 -8.32 -8.30 -7.78
C CYS A 106 -8.65 -9.06 -6.48
N TYR A 107 -7.69 -9.82 -5.95
CA TYR A 107 -7.83 -10.51 -4.67
C TYR A 107 -8.10 -9.54 -3.51
N THR A 108 -7.37 -8.42 -3.49
CA THR A 108 -7.49 -7.37 -2.47
C THR A 108 -8.88 -6.74 -2.48
N ILE A 109 -9.38 -6.34 -3.65
CA ILE A 109 -10.72 -5.75 -3.80
C ILE A 109 -11.78 -6.74 -3.31
N GLN A 110 -11.73 -7.98 -3.80
CA GLN A 110 -12.72 -9.01 -3.46
C GLN A 110 -12.73 -9.29 -1.96
N SER A 111 -11.55 -9.49 -1.37
CA SER A 111 -11.40 -9.84 0.04
C SER A 111 -11.86 -8.71 0.95
N ILE A 112 -11.34 -7.50 0.74
CA ILE A 112 -11.63 -6.35 1.60
C ILE A 112 -13.09 -5.90 1.45
N THR A 113 -13.61 -5.82 0.23
CA THR A 113 -15.02 -5.45 0.01
C THR A 113 -15.97 -6.47 0.66
N SER A 114 -15.67 -7.77 0.55
CA SER A 114 -16.48 -8.82 1.18
C SER A 114 -16.40 -8.75 2.70
N ALA A 115 -15.21 -8.51 3.26
CA ALA A 115 -15.01 -8.36 4.69
C ALA A 115 -15.80 -7.17 5.26
N VAL A 116 -15.76 -6.01 4.59
CA VAL A 116 -16.53 -4.82 4.99
C VAL A 116 -18.02 -5.12 4.98
N LYS A 117 -18.53 -5.72 3.89
CA LYS A 117 -19.95 -6.11 3.79
C LYS A 117 -20.34 -7.09 4.90
N GLN A 118 -19.51 -8.09 5.18
CA GLN A 118 -19.79 -9.06 6.25
C GLN A 118 -19.81 -8.39 7.62
N ALA A 119 -18.85 -7.51 7.91
CA ALA A 119 -18.76 -6.82 9.20
C ALA A 119 -20.01 -5.98 9.49
N ILE A 120 -20.52 -5.24 8.48
CA ILE A 120 -21.70 -4.37 8.62
C ILE A 120 -23.04 -5.12 8.52
N SER A 121 -23.07 -6.29 7.87
CA SER A 121 -24.31 -7.08 7.70
C SER A 121 -24.70 -7.88 8.94
N ILE A 122 -23.74 -8.15 9.84
CA ILE A 122 -24.00 -8.93 11.05
C ILE A 122 -24.70 -8.02 12.08
N ASN A 123 -25.99 -8.26 12.27
CA ASN A 123 -26.79 -7.67 13.35
C ASN A 123 -26.47 -8.40 14.66
N ASN A 124 -25.53 -7.89 15.44
CA ASN A 124 -25.45 -8.28 16.85
C ASN A 124 -26.62 -7.60 17.60
N TYR A 125 -27.21 -8.31 18.57
CA TYR A 125 -28.44 -7.91 19.27
C TYR A 125 -28.47 -6.48 19.85
N SER A 126 -27.32 -5.81 20.02
CA SER A 126 -27.23 -4.44 20.55
C SER A 126 -26.99 -3.33 19.51
N THR A 127 -26.56 -3.63 18.27
CA THR A 127 -26.15 -2.58 17.32
C THR A 127 -26.34 -3.01 15.86
N LYS A 128 -27.18 -2.27 15.14
CA LYS A 128 -27.50 -2.51 13.72
C LYS A 128 -26.58 -1.66 12.85
N TYR A 129 -25.63 -2.30 12.17
CA TYR A 129 -24.67 -1.62 11.26
C TYR A 129 -25.10 -1.64 9.78
N SER A 130 -26.24 -2.24 9.44
CA SER A 130 -26.65 -2.48 8.05
C SER A 130 -26.78 -1.23 7.19
N ASP A 131 -27.00 -0.07 7.82
CA ASP A 131 -27.25 1.21 7.13
C ASP A 131 -26.03 2.15 7.21
N VAL A 132 -24.90 1.67 7.74
CA VAL A 132 -23.66 2.46 7.84
C VAL A 132 -23.09 2.69 6.45
N LYS A 133 -22.92 3.97 6.11
CA LYS A 133 -22.19 4.38 4.91
C LYS A 133 -20.71 4.13 5.10
N TYR A 134 -20.05 3.70 4.04
CA TYR A 134 -18.61 3.52 4.03
C TYR A 134 -18.00 3.87 2.67
N ASP A 135 -16.70 4.17 2.68
CA ASP A 135 -15.85 4.37 1.50
C ASP A 135 -14.63 3.44 1.62
N ILE A 136 -14.21 2.86 0.50
CA ILE A 136 -12.97 2.07 0.42
C ILE A 136 -12.11 2.66 -0.68
N ARG A 137 -10.88 3.01 -0.32
CA ARG A 137 -9.86 3.47 -1.27
C ARG A 137 -8.68 2.52 -1.22
N TYR A 138 -8.21 2.08 -2.37
CA TYR A 138 -7.12 1.14 -2.52
C TYR A 138 -5.82 1.84 -2.89
N THR A 139 -4.68 1.22 -2.61
CA THR A 139 -3.35 1.79 -2.94
C THR A 139 -3.12 2.02 -4.43
N PHE A 140 -3.88 1.35 -5.29
CA PHE A 140 -3.82 1.46 -6.74
C PHE A 140 -4.95 2.32 -7.33
N ASP A 141 -5.75 3.00 -6.50
CA ASP A 141 -6.73 3.97 -6.99
C ASP A 141 -5.99 5.25 -7.46
N LEU A 142 -6.00 5.49 -8.77
CA LEU A 142 -5.37 6.67 -9.40
C LEU A 142 -6.36 7.79 -9.74
N ASP A 143 -7.66 7.58 -9.48
CA ASP A 143 -8.69 8.61 -9.66
C ASP A 143 -8.45 9.75 -8.67
N GLU A 144 -8.45 10.99 -9.14
CA GLU A 144 -8.15 12.18 -8.32
C GLU A 144 -9.03 12.29 -7.07
N LYS A 145 -10.28 11.81 -7.12
CA LYS A 145 -11.23 11.86 -6.00
C LYS A 145 -11.00 10.73 -4.99
N LYS A 146 -10.28 9.68 -5.37
CA LYS A 146 -10.00 8.50 -4.54
C LYS A 146 -8.52 8.33 -4.20
N PHE A 147 -7.63 9.07 -4.84
CA PHE A 147 -6.20 8.95 -4.61
C PHE A 147 -5.86 9.31 -3.17
N VAL A 148 -5.05 8.46 -2.54
CA VAL A 148 -4.60 8.61 -1.14
C VAL A 148 -3.09 8.45 -1.09
N ALA A 149 -2.40 9.38 -0.41
CA ALA A 149 -0.98 9.27 -0.17
C ALA A 149 -0.70 8.26 0.98
N PHE A 150 -0.78 6.97 0.67
CA PHE A 150 -0.74 5.89 1.67
C PHE A 150 0.46 5.89 2.59
N GLN A 151 1.62 6.35 2.13
CA GLN A 151 2.81 6.45 2.96
C GLN A 151 2.65 7.50 4.07
N ARG A 152 2.05 8.65 3.74
CA ARG A 152 1.70 9.69 4.72
C ARG A 152 0.57 9.20 5.63
N LEU A 153 -0.42 8.54 5.05
CA LEU A 153 -1.52 7.94 5.81
C LEU A 153 -1.02 6.97 6.87
N ALA A 154 -0.08 6.09 6.54
CA ALA A 154 0.48 5.12 7.47
C ALA A 154 1.20 5.78 8.66
N GLN A 155 1.92 6.88 8.41
CA GLN A 155 2.51 7.71 9.46
C GLN A 155 1.41 8.35 10.33
N ASP A 156 0.43 8.99 9.69
CA ASP A 156 -0.62 9.73 10.39
C ASP A 156 -1.52 8.81 11.23
N ALA A 157 -1.78 7.60 10.74
CA ALA A 157 -2.50 6.54 11.45
C ALA A 157 -1.68 5.88 12.57
N GLY A 158 -0.40 6.22 12.71
CA GLY A 158 0.50 5.60 13.70
C GLY A 158 0.81 4.13 13.39
N LEU A 159 0.79 3.73 12.11
CA LEU A 159 1.07 2.35 11.69
C LEU A 159 2.56 2.13 11.37
N ALA A 160 3.19 3.05 10.64
CA ALA A 160 4.58 2.88 10.22
C ALA A 160 5.26 4.23 10.02
N TYR A 161 6.54 4.31 10.41
CA TYR A 161 7.34 5.51 10.25
C TYR A 161 7.57 5.82 8.78
N TYR A 162 7.18 7.00 8.30
CA TYR A 162 7.46 7.43 6.93
C TYR A 162 8.80 8.17 6.84
N ASN A 163 9.83 7.48 6.37
CA ASN A 163 11.15 8.06 6.12
C ASN A 163 11.10 8.93 4.85
N LYS A 164 11.06 10.25 5.03
CA LYS A 164 10.97 11.24 3.95
C LYS A 164 12.24 11.33 3.09
N THR A 165 13.38 10.82 3.57
CA THR A 165 14.64 10.84 2.81
C THR A 165 14.62 9.82 1.68
N CYS A 166 14.09 8.62 1.92
CA CYS A 166 14.00 7.57 0.89
C CYS A 166 12.56 7.25 0.44
N PHE A 167 11.57 8.00 0.93
CA PHE A 167 10.15 7.79 0.62
C PHE A 167 9.71 6.35 0.92
N LEU A 168 10.12 5.80 2.06
CA LEU A 168 9.82 4.42 2.48
C LEU A 168 9.13 4.42 3.84
N CYS A 169 8.09 3.61 3.99
CA CYS A 169 7.50 3.34 5.29
C CYS A 169 8.22 2.17 5.98
N VAL A 170 8.49 2.32 7.27
CA VAL A 170 9.18 1.33 8.10
C VAL A 170 8.31 1.05 9.32
N HIS A 171 7.78 -0.16 9.40
CA HIS A 171 7.06 -0.65 10.56
C HIS A 171 8.06 -1.02 11.67
N GLU A 172 7.71 -0.78 12.93
CA GLU A 172 8.59 -1.07 14.07
C GLU A 172 8.98 -2.56 14.13
N GLU A 173 7.98 -3.44 14.04
CA GLU A 173 8.21 -4.89 14.07
C GLU A 173 8.64 -5.49 12.73
N PHE A 174 8.06 -5.08 11.59
CA PHE A 174 8.25 -5.75 10.29
C PHE A 174 9.25 -5.04 9.37
N GLY A 175 9.81 -3.90 9.82
CA GLY A 175 10.60 -3.04 8.96
C GLY A 175 9.82 -2.65 7.70
N PRO A 176 10.43 -2.69 6.50
CA PRO A 176 9.78 -2.37 5.24
C PRO A 176 9.02 -3.56 4.64
N TRP A 177 9.01 -4.73 5.30
CA TRP A 177 8.46 -5.98 4.76
C TRP A 177 6.96 -6.12 5.00
N PHE A 178 6.23 -5.10 4.61
CA PHE A 178 4.78 -5.07 4.64
C PHE A 178 4.24 -4.32 3.42
N GLY A 179 2.99 -4.60 3.06
CA GLY A 179 2.27 -3.88 2.00
C GLY A 179 1.10 -3.13 2.58
N LEU A 180 0.96 -1.85 2.22
CA LEU A 180 -0.30 -1.13 2.39
C LEU A 180 -1.27 -1.56 1.28
N ARG A 181 -2.57 -1.61 1.57
CA ARG A 181 -3.57 -2.14 0.61
C ARG A 181 -4.80 -1.27 0.45
N ALA A 182 -5.38 -0.83 1.56
CA ALA A 182 -6.58 -0.03 1.52
C ALA A 182 -6.73 0.85 2.76
N VAL A 183 -7.61 1.84 2.65
CA VAL A 183 -8.21 2.54 3.77
C VAL A 183 -9.72 2.41 3.65
N ILE A 184 -10.36 2.09 4.76
CA ILE A 184 -11.81 1.96 4.87
C ILE A 184 -12.28 3.05 5.80
N THR A 185 -13.22 3.89 5.37
CA THR A 185 -13.80 4.96 6.20
C THR A 185 -15.27 4.69 6.41
N PHE A 186 -15.73 4.70 7.65
CA PHE A 186 -17.12 4.44 8.03
C PHE A 186 -17.78 5.70 8.56
N ASP A 187 -19.09 5.84 8.32
CA ASP A 187 -19.93 6.84 9.00
C ASP A 187 -20.23 6.42 10.44
N ILE A 188 -19.16 6.28 11.23
CA ILE A 188 -19.14 5.91 12.65
C ILE A 188 -18.15 6.84 13.34
N GLU A 189 -18.41 7.15 14.62
CA GLU A 189 -17.45 7.89 15.42
C GLU A 189 -16.14 7.10 15.57
N GLY A 190 -15.02 7.74 15.28
CA GLY A 190 -13.69 7.14 15.35
C GLY A 190 -13.06 7.29 16.73
N PRO A 191 -11.82 6.77 16.91
CA PRO A 191 -11.02 7.09 18.08
C PRO A 191 -10.81 8.61 18.19
N PRO A 192 -10.66 9.20 19.39
CA PRO A 192 -10.43 10.64 19.53
C PRO A 192 -9.24 11.10 18.68
N ASN A 193 -9.37 12.25 18.02
CA ASN A 193 -8.26 12.88 17.28
C ASN A 193 -7.30 13.61 18.23
N ASP A 194 -6.80 12.88 19.22
CA ASP A 194 -5.83 13.38 20.19
C ASP A 194 -4.41 12.96 19.78
N SER A 195 -3.47 13.89 19.89
CA SER A 195 -2.05 13.59 19.66
C SER A 195 -1.48 12.59 20.65
N PHE A 196 -2.05 12.48 21.85
CA PHE A 196 -1.63 11.47 22.83
C PHE A 196 -1.89 10.03 22.37
N LEU A 197 -3.00 9.78 21.66
CA LEU A 197 -3.34 8.45 21.13
C LEU A 197 -2.55 8.08 19.87
N PHE A 198 -1.95 9.08 19.23
CA PHE A 198 -1.20 8.93 17.99
C PHE A 198 0.10 9.74 18.07
N PRO A 199 1.01 9.39 18.99
CA PRO A 199 2.25 10.13 19.17
C PRO A 199 3.08 10.12 17.88
N PRO A 200 3.90 11.15 17.61
CA PRO A 200 4.80 11.14 16.47
C PRO A 200 5.66 9.88 16.47
N LEU A 201 5.58 9.10 15.39
CA LEU A 201 6.40 7.91 15.24
C LEU A 201 7.87 8.31 15.15
N LYS A 202 8.71 7.60 15.90
CA LYS A 202 10.16 7.73 15.83
C LYS A 202 10.67 6.87 14.67
N ASN A 203 11.77 7.32 14.04
CA ASN A 203 12.48 6.47 13.09
C ASN A 203 12.96 5.22 13.86
N PRO A 204 12.57 3.98 13.46
CA PRO A 204 13.04 2.77 14.12
C PRO A 204 14.54 2.54 13.94
N TYR A 205 15.16 3.13 12.91
CA TYR A 205 16.58 2.96 12.55
C TYR A 205 17.26 4.31 12.25
N PRO A 206 17.38 5.21 13.25
CA PRO A 206 17.94 6.55 13.05
C PRO A 206 19.41 6.56 12.64
N GLU A 207 20.19 5.52 13.02
CA GLU A 207 21.58 5.36 12.64
C GLU A 207 21.78 5.21 11.12
N GLY A 208 20.75 4.72 10.41
CA GLY A 208 20.77 4.58 8.96
C GLY A 208 20.66 5.90 8.21
N ASP A 209 20.12 6.97 8.83
CA ASP A 209 19.76 8.20 8.11
C ASP A 209 20.99 8.96 7.57
N ALA A 210 22.10 9.02 8.34
CA ALA A 210 23.32 9.68 7.89
C ALA A 210 23.93 8.96 6.68
N LEU A 211 23.94 7.62 6.73
CA LEU A 211 24.46 6.78 5.66
C LEU A 211 23.56 6.84 4.43
N LEU A 212 22.24 6.81 4.63
CA LEU A 212 21.22 6.96 3.59
C LEU A 212 21.39 8.29 2.84
N LYS A 213 21.52 9.41 3.56
CA LYS A 213 21.77 10.74 2.98
C LYS A 213 23.06 10.76 2.17
N SER A 214 24.15 10.23 2.71
CA SER A 214 25.44 10.15 2.01
C SER A 214 25.34 9.34 0.72
N LYS A 215 24.65 8.19 0.74
CA LYS A 215 24.47 7.37 -0.45
C LYS A 215 23.55 7.99 -1.49
N LEU A 216 22.44 8.61 -1.07
CA LEU A 216 21.56 9.34 -1.99
C LEU A 216 22.31 10.49 -2.67
N ALA A 217 23.13 11.25 -1.93
CA ALA A 217 23.96 12.30 -2.52
C ALA A 217 24.96 11.74 -3.56
N LYS A 218 25.54 10.56 -3.31
CA LYS A 218 26.41 9.87 -4.28
C LYS A 218 25.67 9.41 -5.54
N ILE A 219 24.46 8.85 -5.38
CA ILE A 219 23.66 8.31 -6.49
C ILE A 219 23.07 9.45 -7.34
N LEU A 220 22.56 10.49 -6.71
CA LEU A 220 21.84 11.59 -7.37
C LEU A 220 22.75 12.77 -7.74
N GLY A 221 24.00 12.77 -7.28
CA GLY A 221 24.98 13.84 -7.53
C GLY A 221 24.65 15.18 -6.84
N THR A 222 23.56 15.27 -6.07
CA THR A 222 23.15 16.48 -5.34
C THR A 222 22.41 16.11 -4.05
N GLU A 223 22.44 17.00 -3.05
CA GLU A 223 21.64 16.86 -1.81
C GLU A 223 20.16 17.23 -2.01
N ASN A 224 19.81 17.89 -3.13
CA ASN A 224 18.43 18.30 -3.42
C ASN A 224 17.70 17.17 -4.16
N HIS A 225 16.73 16.55 -3.48
CA HIS A 225 15.99 15.36 -3.90
C HIS A 225 14.92 15.69 -4.96
N ASN A 226 15.28 16.44 -5.99
CA ASN A 226 14.39 16.83 -7.08
C ASN A 226 14.44 15.82 -8.24
N TYR A 227 14.47 14.52 -7.95
CA TYR A 227 14.50 13.49 -9.01
C TYR A 227 13.25 13.51 -9.90
N HIS A 228 12.14 14.06 -9.41
CA HIS A 228 10.94 14.33 -10.20
C HIS A 228 11.04 15.58 -11.11
N GLN A 229 12.01 16.46 -10.86
CA GLN A 229 12.31 17.61 -11.71
C GLN A 229 13.47 17.35 -12.67
N LEU A 230 14.15 16.21 -12.54
CA LEU A 230 15.00 15.70 -13.60
C LEU A 230 14.07 15.42 -14.78
N THR A 231 14.08 16.33 -15.75
CA THR A 231 13.49 16.09 -17.05
C THR A 231 14.03 14.74 -17.51
N THR A 232 13.14 13.77 -17.71
CA THR A 232 13.45 12.60 -18.55
C THR A 232 14.20 13.15 -19.76
N PRO A 233 15.39 12.63 -20.10
CA PRO A 233 16.04 13.00 -21.34
C PRO A 233 14.98 12.83 -22.41
N THR A 234 14.60 13.92 -23.06
CA THR A 234 13.79 13.88 -24.26
C THR A 234 14.61 13.04 -25.22
N TYR A 235 14.30 11.75 -25.31
CA TYR A 235 14.63 10.98 -26.49
C TYR A 235 13.90 11.69 -27.62
N SER A 236 14.64 12.56 -28.30
CA SER A 236 14.24 13.20 -29.53
C SER A 236 13.84 12.09 -30.48
N SER A 237 12.54 11.84 -30.56
CA SER A 237 12.00 10.97 -31.57
C SER A 237 12.12 11.69 -32.90
N LYS A 238 12.94 11.12 -33.79
CA LYS A 238 12.73 10.96 -35.25
C LYS A 238 14.02 11.24 -36.03
N SER A 239 14.91 10.26 -36.10
CA SER A 239 15.74 10.07 -37.31
C SER A 239 16.45 8.71 -37.44
N GLU A 240 16.49 7.84 -36.44
CA GLU A 240 17.29 6.59 -36.55
C GLU A 240 16.52 5.28 -36.32
N PHE A 241 15.28 5.19 -36.81
CA PHE A 241 14.57 3.90 -36.96
C PHE A 241 14.20 3.64 -38.42
N THR A 242 15.19 3.69 -39.31
CA THR A 242 15.07 3.17 -40.68
C THR A 242 16.39 2.53 -41.11
N LYS A 243 16.63 1.31 -40.60
CA LYS A 243 17.27 0.19 -41.32
C LYS A 243 17.52 -0.97 -40.36
N ILE A 244 16.48 -1.78 -40.12
CA ILE A 244 16.71 -3.19 -39.86
C ILE A 244 15.85 -3.94 -40.88
N LYS A 245 16.54 -4.44 -41.90
CA LYS A 245 15.95 -5.27 -42.96
C LYS A 245 15.34 -6.52 -42.32
N SER A 246 14.15 -6.84 -42.80
CA SER A 246 13.54 -8.17 -42.77
C SER A 246 14.49 -9.21 -43.38
N GLY A 247 14.97 -10.12 -42.55
CA GLY A 247 15.50 -11.42 -42.96
C GLY A 247 14.77 -12.46 -42.10
N LEU A 248 13.69 -13.01 -42.67
CA LEU A 248 13.19 -14.31 -42.26
C LEU A 248 14.25 -15.32 -42.70
N ASP A 249 14.75 -16.10 -41.75
CA ASP A 249 15.13 -17.50 -41.96
C ASP A 249 15.07 -18.22 -40.61
N ASP A 250 14.59 -19.45 -40.70
CA ASP A 250 14.26 -20.39 -39.63
C ASP A 250 15.48 -20.86 -38.80
N ASP A 251 15.13 -21.54 -37.71
CA ASP A 251 15.95 -22.40 -36.85
C ASP A 251 16.63 -21.78 -35.61
N ASP A 252 16.16 -22.28 -34.46
CA ASP A 252 16.98 -22.98 -33.46
C ASP A 252 16.68 -22.59 -32.01
N ASP A 253 16.64 -23.64 -31.22
CA ASP A 253 16.20 -23.77 -29.86
C ASP A 253 17.09 -22.98 -28.88
N GLY A 254 16.46 -22.40 -27.86
CA GLY A 254 17.16 -21.95 -26.66
C GLY A 254 17.87 -20.59 -26.71
N LYS A 255 17.13 -19.49 -26.45
CA LYS A 255 17.66 -18.27 -25.78
C LYS A 255 16.59 -17.23 -25.44
N ARG A 256 15.51 -17.62 -24.73
CA ARG A 256 14.71 -16.64 -23.95
C ARG A 256 15.39 -16.35 -22.60
N LYS A 257 16.57 -15.74 -22.64
CA LYS A 257 17.17 -15.02 -21.50
C LYS A 257 17.71 -13.68 -22.00
N LYS A 258 16.81 -12.70 -22.13
CA LYS A 258 17.17 -11.29 -22.19
C LYS A 258 16.45 -10.59 -21.03
N PHE A 259 16.78 -11.02 -19.81
CA PHE A 259 16.40 -10.32 -18.59
C PHE A 259 17.48 -9.28 -18.32
N MET A 260 17.09 -8.00 -18.39
CA MET A 260 17.77 -6.77 -17.94
C MET A 260 19.27 -6.62 -18.28
N ASN A 261 19.64 -5.50 -18.91
CA ASN A 261 21.05 -5.19 -19.17
C ASN A 261 21.83 -5.17 -17.84
N SER A 262 23.11 -5.57 -17.86
CA SER A 262 23.96 -5.62 -16.65
C SER A 262 24.05 -4.27 -15.91
N PHE A 263 23.85 -3.16 -16.62
CA PHE A 263 23.77 -1.81 -16.07
C PHE A 263 22.54 -1.57 -15.19
N ASP A 264 21.40 -2.18 -15.53
CA ASP A 264 20.16 -2.09 -14.74
C ASP A 264 20.28 -2.91 -13.45
N ASN A 265 21.03 -4.02 -13.49
CA ASN A 265 21.29 -4.84 -12.31
C ASN A 265 22.14 -4.09 -11.27
N ALA A 266 23.19 -3.37 -11.69
CA ALA A 266 24.04 -2.61 -10.76
C ALA A 266 23.24 -1.53 -10.01
N LYS A 267 22.40 -0.77 -10.73
CA LYS A 267 21.51 0.22 -10.12
C LYS A 267 20.48 -0.41 -9.20
N TRP A 268 19.95 -1.59 -9.54
CA TRP A 268 19.01 -2.30 -8.68
C TRP A 268 19.64 -2.66 -7.32
N TYR A 269 20.89 -3.15 -7.31
CA TYR A 269 21.59 -3.43 -6.06
C TYR A 269 21.79 -2.18 -5.20
N GLU A 270 22.08 -1.02 -5.79
CA GLU A 270 22.19 0.25 -5.06
C GLU A 270 20.88 0.63 -4.36
N TRP A 271 19.73 0.46 -5.03
CA TRP A 271 18.41 0.70 -4.43
C TRP A 271 18.06 -0.30 -3.33
N VAL A 272 18.43 -1.57 -3.51
CA VAL A 272 18.27 -2.60 -2.47
C VAL A 272 19.10 -2.26 -1.24
N GLU A 273 20.33 -1.79 -1.44
CA GLU A 273 21.18 -1.35 -0.34
C GLU A 273 20.60 -0.14 0.40
N LEU A 274 20.04 0.84 -0.32
CA LEU A 274 19.34 1.99 0.29
C LEU A 274 18.17 1.55 1.19
N ARG A 275 17.37 0.59 0.73
CA ARG A 275 16.31 -0.01 1.53
C ARG A 275 16.89 -0.64 2.80
N ASP A 276 17.97 -1.42 2.67
CA ASP A 276 18.58 -2.13 3.81
C ASP A 276 19.13 -1.15 4.85
N PHE A 277 19.73 -0.03 4.43
CA PHE A 277 20.11 1.06 5.35
C PHE A 277 18.91 1.71 6.03
N ALA A 278 17.88 2.05 5.27
CA ALA A 278 16.68 2.71 5.80
C ALA A 278 15.89 1.83 6.77
N SER A 279 16.15 0.53 6.78
CA SER A 279 15.42 -0.46 7.56
C SER A 279 16.27 -1.21 8.60
N GLY A 280 17.55 -0.84 8.76
CA GLY A 280 18.45 -1.52 9.71
C GLY A 280 18.75 -2.99 9.34
N PHE A 281 18.44 -3.44 8.13
CA PHE A 281 18.68 -4.81 7.64
C PHE A 281 20.15 -5.05 7.24
N MET A 282 21.08 -4.43 7.93
CA MET A 282 22.52 -4.56 7.69
C MET A 282 23.12 -5.88 8.18
N THR A 283 22.37 -6.68 8.95
CA THR A 283 22.87 -7.96 9.49
C THR A 283 22.07 -9.15 8.98
N LYS A 284 22.78 -10.19 8.53
CA LYS A 284 22.22 -11.49 8.10
C LYS A 284 21.23 -12.08 9.11
N TYR A 285 21.48 -11.84 10.40
CA TYR A 285 20.61 -12.24 11.52
C TYR A 285 19.20 -11.63 11.43
N ASN A 286 19.08 -10.37 11.01
CA ASN A 286 17.77 -9.73 10.84
C ASN A 286 17.04 -10.26 9.60
N LEU A 287 17.76 -10.60 8.52
CA LEU A 287 17.16 -11.20 7.32
C LEU A 287 16.54 -12.59 7.58
N GLU A 288 17.19 -13.43 8.37
CA GLU A 288 16.72 -14.80 8.65
C GLU A 288 15.48 -14.85 9.58
N LYS A 289 15.14 -13.74 10.24
CA LYS A 289 13.99 -13.62 11.14
C LYS A 289 12.67 -13.34 10.38
N TYR A 290 12.73 -12.83 9.16
CA TYR A 290 11.58 -12.44 8.34
C TYR A 290 11.43 -13.30 7.08
#